data_AF-A0A818JXE3-F1
#
_entry.id   AF-A0A818JXE3-F1
#
_cell.length_a   1.000
_cell.length_b   1.000
_cell.length_c   1.000
_cell.angle_alpha   90.00
_cell.angle_beta   90.00
_cell.angle_gamma   90.00
#
_symmetry.space_group_name_H-M   'P 1'
#
loop_
_entity.id
_entity.type
_entity.pdbx_description
1 polymer ?
#
loop_
_entity_poly.entity_id
_entity_poly.type
_entity_poly.pdbx_seq_one_letter_code
_entity_poly.pdbx_strand_id
1 'polypeptide(L)'
;LLASKRLTHIITYDTIIENYPKISTLIHQIIDPTICIALISRQEDIIEPNKWTNTNKPLIASEYICQVTKYFQDNSINPDQYYLDKITRSSEAFLINTNKYLLADAVVQTGKTIQENNLRIWNIIISKGQIHIGLYEYFN
;
A
#
# COMPACT_ATOMS: atom_id res chain seq x y z
N LEU A 1 -9.27 6.88 -16.59
CA LEU A 1 -10.45 6.58 -17.43
C LEU A 1 -11.71 7.25 -16.88
N LEU A 2 -12.03 7.04 -15.60
CA LEU A 2 -13.15 7.71 -14.92
C LEU A 2 -13.00 9.25 -14.93
N ALA A 3 -11.83 9.76 -14.52
CA ALA A 3 -11.52 11.20 -14.52
C ALA A 3 -11.68 11.87 -15.90
N SER A 4 -11.37 11.15 -16.97
CA SER A 4 -11.47 11.65 -18.34
C SER A 4 -12.86 11.42 -18.96
N LYS A 5 -13.87 11.06 -18.14
CA LYS A 5 -15.25 10.76 -18.55
C LYS A 5 -15.38 9.75 -19.70
N ARG A 6 -14.38 8.86 -19.86
CA ARG A 6 -14.41 7.79 -20.88
C ARG A 6 -15.19 6.56 -20.41
N LEU A 7 -15.39 6.46 -19.10
CA LEU A 7 -16.24 5.49 -18.43
C LEU A 7 -17.09 6.28 -17.42
N THR A 8 -18.33 5.84 -17.20
CA THR A 8 -19.21 6.39 -16.16
C THR A 8 -19.05 5.65 -14.84
N HIS A 9 -18.67 4.37 -14.90
CA HIS A 9 -18.56 3.49 -13.74
C HIS A 9 -17.24 2.72 -13.75
N ILE A 10 -16.76 2.33 -12.56
CA ILE A 10 -15.62 1.43 -12.38
C ILE A 10 -15.88 0.49 -11.20
N ILE A 11 -15.46 -0.77 -11.33
CA ILE A 11 -15.38 -1.72 -10.21
C ILE A 11 -13.91 -1.88 -9.86
N THR A 12 -13.54 -1.55 -8.63
CA THR A 12 -12.15 -1.65 -8.16
C THR A 12 -12.09 -1.65 -6.63
N TYR A 13 -10.89 -1.80 -6.08
CA TYR A 13 -10.68 -1.75 -4.63
C TYR A 13 -10.78 -0.32 -4.10
N ASP A 14 -11.38 -0.16 -2.93
CA ASP A 14 -11.38 1.09 -2.15
C ASP A 14 -9.97 1.65 -1.94
N THR A 15 -9.03 0.77 -1.60
CA THR A 15 -7.62 1.11 -1.40
C THR A 15 -6.98 1.77 -2.63
N ILE A 16 -7.42 1.41 -3.84
CA ILE A 16 -6.96 2.06 -5.08
C ILE A 16 -7.62 3.44 -5.23
N ILE A 17 -8.94 3.55 -5.03
CA ILE A 17 -9.68 4.82 -5.18
C ILE A 17 -9.16 5.89 -4.23
N GLU A 18 -8.84 5.53 -2.98
CA GLU A 18 -8.33 6.45 -1.96
C GLU A 18 -7.00 7.12 -2.35
N ASN A 19 -6.22 6.52 -3.25
CA ASN A 19 -4.96 7.08 -3.73
C ASN A 19 -5.11 8.13 -4.85
N TYR A 20 -6.34 8.46 -5.25
CA TYR A 20 -6.64 9.45 -6.29
C TYR A 20 -7.58 10.55 -5.78
N PRO A 21 -7.61 11.73 -6.43
CA PRO A 21 -8.58 12.76 -6.10
C PRO A 21 -10.01 12.22 -6.13
N LYS A 22 -10.83 12.62 -5.16
CA LYS A 22 -12.22 12.20 -5.07
C LYS A 22 -12.99 12.77 -6.27
N ILE A 23 -13.36 11.91 -7.21
CA ILE A 23 -14.10 12.24 -8.45
C ILE A 23 -15.30 11.32 -8.68
N SER A 24 -15.63 10.50 -7.68
CA SER A 24 -16.64 9.46 -7.77
C SER A 24 -17.39 9.25 -6.46
N THR A 25 -18.60 8.71 -6.58
CA THR A 25 -19.42 8.21 -5.48
C THR A 25 -19.42 6.70 -5.45
N LEU A 26 -19.37 6.13 -4.24
CA LEU A 26 -19.56 4.70 -4.03
C LEU A 26 -21.06 4.38 -4.15
N ILE A 27 -21.41 3.44 -5.04
CA ILE A 27 -22.79 2.99 -5.25
C ILE A 27 -23.06 1.71 -4.45
N HIS A 28 -22.11 0.78 -4.47
CA HIS A 28 -22.23 -0.50 -3.79
C HIS A 28 -20.83 -1.04 -3.47
N GLN A 29 -20.70 -1.83 -2.39
CA GLN A 29 -19.45 -2.52 -2.06
C GLN A 29 -19.68 -3.89 -1.44
N ILE A 30 -18.70 -4.76 -1.66
CA ILE A 30 -18.55 -6.05 -1.00
C ILE A 30 -17.17 -6.13 -0.34
N ILE A 31 -17.04 -6.96 0.69
CA ILE A 31 -15.77 -7.22 1.37
C ILE A 31 -15.00 -8.30 0.59
N ASP A 32 -13.69 -8.10 0.37
CA ASP A 32 -12.78 -9.17 -0.02
C ASP A 32 -12.14 -9.79 1.24
N PRO A 33 -12.50 -11.05 1.60
CA PRO A 33 -11.96 -11.70 2.78
C PRO A 33 -10.59 -12.35 2.55
N THR A 34 -10.08 -12.35 1.32
CA THR A 34 -8.96 -13.21 0.93
C THR A 34 -7.62 -12.49 0.97
N ILE A 35 -7.61 -11.18 0.79
CA ILE A 35 -6.40 -10.35 0.68
C ILE A 35 -6.22 -9.40 1.87
N CYS A 36 -4.97 -9.06 2.16
CA CYS A 36 -4.58 -7.98 3.04
C CYS A 36 -3.52 -7.09 2.35
N ILE A 37 -3.26 -5.91 2.90
CA ILE A 37 -2.08 -5.10 2.51
C ILE A 37 -1.08 -5.15 3.65
N ALA A 38 0.18 -5.42 3.33
CA ALA A 38 1.27 -5.52 4.29
C ALA A 38 2.47 -4.69 3.86
N LEU A 39 3.28 -4.25 4.82
CA LEU A 39 4.64 -3.79 4.59
C LEU A 39 5.58 -5.00 4.68
N ILE A 40 6.41 -5.17 3.65
CA ILE A 40 7.36 -6.26 3.49
C ILE A 40 8.80 -5.74 3.49
N SER A 41 9.74 -6.60 3.87
CA SER A 41 11.17 -6.31 3.95
C SER A 41 12.01 -7.51 3.53
N ARG A 42 13.32 -7.33 3.39
CA ARG A 42 14.24 -8.47 3.38
C ARG A 42 14.31 -9.08 4.78
N GLN A 43 14.71 -10.34 4.88
CA GLN A 43 14.77 -11.05 6.16
C GLN A 43 15.77 -10.44 7.15
N GLU A 44 16.91 -9.95 6.64
CA GLU A 44 17.99 -9.41 7.47
C GLU A 44 17.85 -7.91 7.80
N ASP A 45 16.92 -7.21 7.16
CA ASP A 45 16.76 -5.76 7.34
C ASP A 45 16.25 -5.43 8.75
N ILE A 46 16.94 -4.55 9.47
CA ILE A 46 16.51 -4.08 10.79
C ILE A 46 15.58 -2.88 10.62
N ILE A 47 14.35 -3.00 11.11
CA ILE A 47 13.30 -1.98 10.97
C ILE A 47 12.93 -1.47 12.35
N GLU A 48 13.46 -0.29 12.69
CA GLU A 48 13.30 0.34 13.99
C GLU A 48 12.74 1.76 13.81
N PRO A 49 11.40 1.93 13.66
CA PRO A 49 10.81 3.23 13.37
C PRO A 49 11.11 4.31 14.41
N ASN A 50 11.32 3.93 15.66
CA ASN A 50 11.74 4.80 16.75
C ASN A 50 13.13 5.42 16.57
N LYS A 51 13.98 4.85 15.70
CA LYS A 51 15.32 5.39 15.36
C LYS A 51 15.31 6.23 14.09
N TRP A 52 14.19 6.32 13.38
CA TRP A 52 14.10 7.15 12.18
C TRP A 52 14.07 8.63 12.55
N THR A 53 14.84 9.41 11.82
CA THR A 53 15.00 10.86 12.06
C THR A 53 14.99 11.59 10.74
N ASN A 54 14.84 12.91 10.78
CA ASN A 54 14.88 13.74 9.58
C ASN A 54 16.20 13.63 8.78
N THR A 55 17.31 13.22 9.40
CA THR A 55 18.62 13.00 8.78
C THR A 55 18.87 11.55 8.38
N ASN A 56 18.10 10.59 8.91
CA ASN A 56 18.22 9.16 8.60
C ASN A 56 16.85 8.58 8.26
N LYS A 57 16.26 9.10 7.17
CA LYS A 57 14.95 8.65 6.70
C LYS A 57 15.12 7.40 5.85
N PRO A 58 14.43 6.29 6.15
CA PRO A 58 14.34 5.20 5.21
C PRO A 58 13.53 5.62 3.98
N LEU A 59 13.82 4.98 2.85
CA LEU A 59 12.98 5.07 1.67
C LEU A 59 12.08 3.84 1.58
N ILE A 60 10.80 4.08 1.33
CA ILE A 60 9.74 3.08 1.32
C ILE A 60 9.05 3.14 -0.03
N ALA A 61 9.02 2.01 -0.74
CA ALA A 61 8.30 1.90 -2.00
C ALA A 61 6.81 1.63 -1.70
N SER A 62 5.89 2.43 -2.25
CA SER A 62 4.47 2.22 -1.98
C SER A 62 3.57 2.46 -3.19
N GLU A 63 2.73 1.48 -3.51
CA GLU A 63 1.57 1.66 -4.40
C GLU A 63 0.34 2.18 -3.62
N TYR A 64 0.28 1.98 -2.31
CA TYR A 64 -0.82 2.33 -1.40
C TYR A 64 -0.41 3.43 -0.41
N ILE A 65 0.06 4.57 -0.92
CA ILE A 65 0.62 5.69 -0.14
C ILE A 65 -0.33 6.16 0.96
N CYS A 66 -1.62 6.31 0.66
CA CYS A 66 -2.59 6.76 1.64
C CYS A 66 -2.69 5.79 2.83
N GLN A 67 -2.68 4.48 2.55
CA GLN A 67 -2.78 3.43 3.56
C GLN A 67 -1.49 3.31 4.38
N VAL A 68 -0.33 3.38 3.73
CA VAL A 68 0.98 3.38 4.41
C VAL A 68 1.13 4.62 5.30
N THR A 69 0.76 5.80 4.79
CA THR A 69 0.80 7.05 5.55
C THR A 69 -0.11 6.98 6.77
N LYS A 70 -1.35 6.52 6.60
CA LYS A 70 -2.28 6.33 7.70
C LYS A 70 -1.74 5.36 8.75
N TYR A 71 -1.22 4.20 8.32
CA TYR A 71 -0.60 3.23 9.22
C TYR A 71 0.54 3.84 10.05
N PHE A 72 1.43 4.61 9.43
CA PHE A 72 2.52 5.27 10.15
C PHE A 72 2.02 6.34 11.12
N GLN A 73 1.04 7.14 10.72
CA GLN A 73 0.40 8.12 11.60
C GLN A 73 -0.25 7.45 12.82
N ASP A 74 -1.02 6.37 12.61
CA ASP A 74 -1.68 5.60 13.66
C ASP A 74 -0.65 4.96 14.62
N ASN A 75 0.59 4.74 14.16
CA ASN A 75 1.72 4.22 14.95
C ASN A 75 2.70 5.31 15.40
N SER A 76 2.29 6.58 15.41
CA SER A 76 3.09 7.71 15.89
C SER A 76 4.43 7.92 15.16
N ILE A 77 4.51 7.54 13.88
CA ILE A 77 5.65 7.80 13.00
C ILE A 77 5.32 9.03 12.16
N ASN A 78 6.12 10.09 12.31
CA ASN A 78 5.89 11.36 11.62
C ASN A 78 6.27 11.24 10.14
N PRO A 79 5.46 11.79 9.20
CA PRO A 79 5.80 11.87 7.78
C PRO A 79 7.17 12.48 7.46
N ASP A 80 7.76 13.28 8.35
CA ASP A 80 9.11 13.81 8.18
C ASP A 80 10.24 12.81 8.53
N GLN A 81 9.92 11.62 9.05
CA GLN A 81 10.89 10.59 9.43
C GLN A 81 11.13 9.53 8.35
N TYR A 82 10.36 9.52 7.26
CA TYR A 82 10.51 8.57 6.16
C TYR A 82 10.29 9.24 4.80
N TYR A 83 10.69 8.57 3.72
CA TYR A 83 10.34 8.94 2.36
C TYR A 83 9.42 7.88 1.76
N LEU A 84 8.35 8.30 1.07
CA LEU A 84 7.53 7.43 0.25
C LEU A 84 7.85 7.68 -1.23
N ASP A 85 8.23 6.62 -1.92
CA ASP A 85 8.38 6.61 -3.37
C ASP A 85 7.13 5.95 -3.95
N LYS A 86 6.37 6.68 -4.77
CA LYS A 86 5.17 6.14 -5.41
C LYS A 86 5.61 5.17 -6.50
N ILE A 87 5.29 3.90 -6.32
CA ILE A 87 5.54 2.86 -7.32
C ILE A 87 4.22 2.39 -7.93
N THR A 88 4.35 1.67 -9.03
CA THR A 88 3.24 0.95 -9.66
C THR A 88 3.68 -0.47 -9.92
N ARG A 89 2.87 -1.46 -9.53
CA ARG A 89 3.10 -2.90 -9.72
C ARG A 89 4.20 -3.48 -8.81
N SER A 90 4.31 -4.81 -8.88
CA SER A 90 5.13 -5.73 -8.04
C SER A 90 6.14 -5.05 -7.15
N SER A 91 5.67 -4.73 -5.95
CA SER A 91 6.47 -4.13 -4.89
C SER A 91 7.61 -5.03 -4.41
N GLU A 92 7.48 -6.35 -4.56
CA GLU A 92 8.55 -7.32 -4.26
C GLU A 92 9.79 -7.06 -5.13
N ALA A 93 9.58 -6.73 -6.41
CA ALA A 93 10.66 -6.47 -7.35
C ALA A 93 11.53 -5.27 -6.92
N PHE A 94 10.96 -4.30 -6.21
CA PHE A 94 11.72 -3.16 -5.69
C PHE A 94 12.63 -3.54 -4.52
N LEU A 95 12.29 -4.57 -3.73
CA LEU A 95 13.19 -5.06 -2.68
C LEU A 95 14.25 -6.02 -3.24
N ILE A 96 13.90 -6.81 -4.26
CA ILE A 96 14.79 -7.81 -4.86
C ILE A 96 15.85 -7.15 -5.75
N ASN A 97 15.45 -6.19 -6.59
CA ASN A 97 16.33 -5.67 -7.65
C ASN A 97 17.14 -4.45 -7.22
N THR A 98 16.89 -3.89 -6.03
CA THR A 98 17.64 -2.74 -5.53
C THR A 98 17.70 -2.74 -4.02
N ASN A 99 18.82 -2.26 -3.46
CA ASN A 99 19.01 -2.06 -2.01
C ASN A 99 18.58 -0.65 -1.54
N LYS A 100 17.97 0.15 -2.44
CA LYS A 100 17.53 1.52 -2.14
C LYS A 100 16.41 1.57 -1.10
N TYR A 101 15.51 0.58 -1.13
CA TYR A 101 14.30 0.57 -0.29
C TYR A 101 14.49 -0.32 0.94
N LEU A 102 14.06 0.19 2.10
CA LEU A 102 13.97 -0.57 3.35
C LEU A 102 12.68 -1.40 3.41
N LEU A 103 11.58 -0.81 2.94
CA LEU A 103 10.26 -1.41 2.95
C LEU A 103 9.59 -1.25 1.59
N ALA A 104 8.68 -2.17 1.29
CA ALA A 104 7.69 -2.00 0.23
C ALA A 104 6.30 -2.43 0.74
N ASP A 105 5.21 -1.88 0.22
CA ASP A 105 3.87 -2.41 0.50
C ASP A 105 3.52 -3.55 -0.45
N ALA A 106 2.68 -4.50 -0.08
CA ALA A 106 2.29 -5.59 -0.96
C ALA A 106 0.86 -6.04 -0.65
N VAL A 107 0.14 -6.44 -1.70
CA VAL A 107 -1.11 -7.20 -1.56
C VAL A 107 -0.76 -8.65 -1.27
N VAL A 108 -1.27 -9.18 -0.17
CA VAL A 108 -0.96 -10.52 0.29
C VAL A 108 -2.23 -11.36 0.38
N GLN A 109 -2.28 -12.42 -0.42
CA GLN A 109 -3.34 -13.42 -0.32
C GLN A 109 -2.89 -14.63 0.51
N THR A 110 -1.78 -15.27 0.11
CA THR A 110 -1.23 -16.46 0.78
C THR A 110 0.16 -16.24 1.39
N GLY A 111 0.88 -15.20 0.95
CA GLY A 111 2.27 -14.95 1.33
C GLY A 111 3.30 -15.78 0.54
N LYS A 112 2.87 -16.65 -0.37
CA LYS A 112 3.76 -17.53 -1.14
C LYS A 112 4.82 -16.75 -1.93
N THR A 113 4.42 -15.71 -2.66
CA THR A 113 5.33 -14.86 -3.45
C THR A 113 6.37 -14.15 -2.58
N ILE A 114 6.01 -13.75 -1.35
CA ILE A 114 6.94 -13.12 -0.40
C ILE A 114 8.00 -14.15 0.04
N GLN A 115 7.56 -15.36 0.38
CA GLN A 115 8.44 -16.46 0.81
C GLN A 115 9.38 -16.91 -0.31
N GLU A 116 8.86 -17.10 -1.53
CA GLU A 116 9.64 -17.50 -2.71
C GLU A 116 10.77 -16.51 -3.06
N ASN A 117 10.62 -15.25 -2.66
CA ASN A 117 11.59 -14.19 -2.90
C ASN A 117 12.49 -13.88 -1.68
N ASN A 118 12.49 -14.73 -0.64
CA ASN A 118 13.23 -14.52 0.61
C ASN A 118 12.92 -13.18 1.29
N LEU A 119 11.67 -12.73 1.18
CA LEU A 119 11.17 -11.55 1.88
C LEU A 119 10.40 -11.99 3.12
N ARG A 120 10.04 -11.02 3.97
CA ARG A 120 9.16 -11.24 5.11
C ARG A 120 8.10 -10.15 5.19
N ILE A 121 6.96 -10.51 5.76
CA ILE A 121 5.97 -9.53 6.22
C ILE A 121 6.53 -8.90 7.49
N TRP A 122 6.73 -7.60 7.48
CA TRP A 122 7.09 -6.85 8.67
C TRP A 122 5.83 -6.50 9.47
N ASN A 123 4.83 -5.90 8.82
CA ASN A 123 3.55 -5.57 9.44
C ASN A 123 2.39 -5.67 8.44
N ILE A 124 1.22 -6.08 8.91
CA ILE A 124 -0.03 -5.97 8.16
C ILE A 124 -0.60 -4.57 8.41
N ILE A 125 -0.83 -3.81 7.34
CA ILE A 125 -1.34 -2.43 7.44
C ILE A 125 -2.86 -2.35 7.20
N ILE A 126 -3.42 -3.28 6.43
CA ILE A 126 -4.87 -3.49 6.30
C ILE A 126 -5.12 -4.98 6.37
N SER A 127 -5.93 -5.43 7.34
CA SER A 127 -6.20 -6.85 7.56
C SER A 127 -7.15 -7.44 6.53
N LYS A 128 -7.15 -8.77 6.44
CA LYS A 128 -8.15 -9.50 5.64
C LYS A 128 -9.56 -9.17 6.12
N GLY A 129 -10.48 -9.01 5.16
CA GLY A 129 -11.86 -8.61 5.46
C GLY A 129 -12.06 -7.13 5.75
N GLN A 130 -11.03 -6.29 5.59
CA GLN A 130 -11.14 -4.82 5.70
C GLN A 130 -11.04 -4.10 4.35
N ILE A 131 -10.77 -4.86 3.27
CA ILE A 131 -10.64 -4.32 1.91
C ILE A 131 -11.97 -4.53 1.19
N HIS A 132 -12.45 -3.50 0.50
CA HIS A 132 -13.71 -3.54 -0.22
C HIS A 132 -13.51 -3.47 -1.72
N ILE A 133 -14.27 -4.27 -2.45
CA ILE A 133 -14.47 -4.11 -3.89
C ILE A 133 -15.73 -3.26 -4.05
N GLY A 134 -15.57 -2.06 -4.60
CA GLY A 134 -16.64 -1.10 -4.78
C GLY A 134 -16.99 -0.88 -6.25
N LEU A 135 -18.28 -0.64 -6.51
CA LEU A 135 -18.78 0.00 -7.72
C LEU A 135 -18.82 1.50 -7.50
N TYR A 136 -18.09 2.24 -8.31
CA TYR A 136 -17.99 3.70 -8.24
C TYR A 136 -18.55 4.33 -9.50
N GLU A 137 -19.31 5.41 -9.34
CA GLU A 137 -19.85 6.25 -10.41
C GLU A 137 -19.15 7.60 -10.42
N TYR A 138 -18.80 8.13 -11.60
CA TYR A 138 -18.23 9.48 -11.73
C TYR A 138 -19.23 10.54 -11.22
N PHE A 139 -18.76 11.59 -10.56
CA PHE A 139 -19.62 12.70 -10.15
C PHE A 139 -20.36 13.29 -11.35
N ASN A 140 -21.69 13.25 -11.33
CA ASN A 140 -22.49 13.98 -12.30
C ASN A 140 -22.25 15.49 -12.20
#